data_AF-A0A5C5VCI6-F1
#
_entry.id   AF-A0A5C5VCI6-F1
#
_cell.length_a   1.000
_cell.length_b   1.000
_cell.length_c   1.000
_cell.angle_alpha   90.00
_cell.angle_beta   90.00
_cell.angle_gamma   90.00
#
_symmetry.space_group_name_H-M   'P 1'
#
loop_
_entity.id
_entity.type
_entity.pdbx_description
1 polymer ?
#
loop_
_entity_poly.entity_id
_entity_poly.type
_entity_poly.pdbx_seq_one_letter_code
_entity_poly.pdbx_strand_id
1 'polypeptide(L)'
;MIVPTPSLPFARPLAYSENPAYSELAAAHYGVVLAPVDAATEITLGAFCYLETDDVRPASTLFDQGSLSLNQQSFRSVFAGVALQASASGSGGDIAIATRGPFLLTLRSGSVNPGSFVGACEDGGTTLNDFEVVPVGGVSSALGRVLRDLGDGTVLAELASLFYGGVQASA
;
A
#
# COMPACT_ATOMS: atom_id res chain seq x y z
N MET A 1 -19.27 -30.50 9.80
CA MET A 1 -18.44 -30.32 8.60
C MET A 1 -17.86 -28.92 8.70
N ILE A 2 -16.62 -28.81 9.19
CA ILE A 2 -15.93 -27.53 9.36
C ILE A 2 -15.42 -27.16 7.98
N VAL A 3 -15.96 -26.10 7.39
CA VAL A 3 -15.46 -25.54 6.13
C VAL A 3 -14.14 -24.85 6.47
N PRO A 4 -13.00 -25.22 5.87
CA PRO A 4 -11.75 -24.54 6.13
C PRO A 4 -11.81 -23.12 5.56
N THR A 5 -11.55 -22.13 6.40
CA THR A 5 -11.35 -20.74 5.99
C THR A 5 -10.10 -20.68 5.10
N PRO A 6 -10.17 -20.20 3.85
CA PRO A 6 -8.97 -19.99 3.06
C PRO A 6 -8.15 -18.86 3.69
N SER A 7 -6.88 -19.13 4.00
CA SER A 7 -5.87 -18.12 4.26
C SER A 7 -5.70 -17.27 3.00
N LEU A 8 -6.17 -16.02 3.01
CA LEU A 8 -6.07 -15.12 1.86
C LEU A 8 -4.88 -14.15 2.07
N PRO A 9 -3.87 -14.15 1.19
CA PRO A 9 -2.63 -13.39 1.36
C PRO A 9 -2.67 -11.94 0.82
N PHE A 10 -3.82 -11.27 0.79
CA PHE A 10 -3.95 -9.97 0.10
C PHE A 10 -4.38 -8.85 1.03
N ALA A 11 -3.80 -7.67 0.82
CA ALA A 11 -4.25 -6.44 1.44
C ALA A 11 -5.64 -6.05 0.91
N ARG A 12 -6.69 -6.50 1.61
CA ARG A 12 -8.07 -6.14 1.30
C ARG A 12 -8.47 -4.89 2.09
N PRO A 13 -9.00 -3.85 1.43
CA PRO A 13 -9.81 -2.84 2.11
C PRO A 13 -10.95 -3.56 2.86
N LEU A 14 -11.21 -3.19 4.11
CA LEU A 14 -12.22 -3.81 5.00
C LEU A 14 -13.68 -3.62 4.53
N ALA A 15 -13.89 -3.08 3.33
CA ALA A 15 -15.13 -2.45 2.92
C ALA A 15 -16.01 -3.20 1.93
N TYR A 16 -15.55 -4.31 1.33
CA TYR A 16 -16.39 -5.00 0.34
C TYR A 16 -17.38 -5.94 1.03
N SER A 17 -18.38 -5.35 1.71
CA SER A 17 -19.64 -6.04 2.06
C SER A 17 -20.69 -5.69 1.01
N GLU A 18 -21.57 -6.63 0.65
CA GLU A 18 -22.57 -6.50 -0.43
C GLU A 18 -23.63 -5.40 -0.23
N ASN A 19 -23.48 -4.55 0.79
CA ASN A 19 -24.40 -3.46 1.07
C ASN A 19 -23.87 -2.12 0.51
N PRO A 20 -24.56 -1.53 -0.49
CA PRO A 20 -24.08 -0.34 -1.21
C PRO A 20 -23.96 0.92 -0.34
N ALA A 21 -24.63 0.98 0.82
CA ALA A 21 -24.46 2.09 1.76
C ALA A 21 -23.10 2.05 2.49
N TYR A 22 -22.52 0.85 2.67
CA TYR A 22 -21.20 0.70 3.29
C TYR A 22 -20.07 0.92 2.28
N SER A 23 -20.29 0.73 0.98
CA SER A 23 -19.29 1.05 -0.04
C SER A 23 -19.03 2.56 -0.18
N GLU A 24 -20.05 3.41 -0.06
CA GLU A 24 -19.85 4.87 -0.08
C GLU A 24 -19.20 5.40 1.21
N LEU A 25 -19.63 4.88 2.38
CA LEU A 25 -19.01 5.22 3.67
C LEU A 25 -17.55 4.74 3.76
N ALA A 26 -17.26 3.58 3.18
CA ALA A 26 -15.90 3.10 3.05
C ALA A 26 -15.07 3.96 2.09
N ALA A 27 -15.58 4.30 0.91
CA ALA A 27 -14.89 5.20 -0.02
C ALA A 27 -14.55 6.55 0.65
N ALA A 28 -15.44 7.07 1.52
CA ALA A 28 -15.16 8.26 2.33
C ALA A 28 -14.05 8.04 3.38
N HIS A 29 -13.94 6.83 3.94
CA HIS A 29 -12.89 6.48 4.91
C HIS A 29 -11.53 6.28 4.25
N TYR A 30 -11.50 5.65 3.07
CA TYR A 30 -10.26 5.35 2.34
C TYR A 30 -9.73 6.54 1.54
N GLY A 31 -10.57 7.48 1.10
CA GLY A 31 -10.15 8.51 0.14
C GLY A 31 -9.75 7.87 -1.19
N VAL A 32 -10.47 8.14 -2.26
CA VAL A 32 -10.19 7.50 -3.56
C VAL A 32 -9.84 8.54 -4.59
N VAL A 33 -8.75 8.29 -5.31
CA VAL A 33 -8.38 9.06 -6.50
C VAL A 33 -8.34 8.11 -7.71
N LEU A 34 -8.73 8.63 -8.86
CA LEU A 34 -8.45 7.99 -10.14
C LEU A 34 -7.10 8.49 -10.62
N ALA A 35 -6.15 7.58 -10.79
CA ALA A 35 -4.80 7.92 -11.18
C ALA A 35 -4.42 7.17 -12.46
N PRO A 36 -3.80 7.85 -13.44
CA PRO A 36 -3.46 7.25 -14.72
C PRO A 36 -2.31 6.24 -14.56
N VAL A 37 -2.36 5.20 -15.37
CA VAL A 37 -1.35 4.15 -15.46
C VAL A 37 -0.88 4.02 -16.90
N ASP A 38 0.43 4.00 -17.09
CA ASP A 38 1.03 3.72 -18.39
C ASP A 38 0.63 2.32 -18.89
N ALA A 39 0.39 2.20 -20.20
CA ALA A 39 -0.03 0.93 -20.78
C ALA A 39 1.01 -0.19 -20.59
N ALA A 40 2.30 0.11 -20.41
CA ALA A 40 3.31 -0.91 -20.16
C ALA A 40 3.35 -1.38 -18.69
N THR A 41 2.66 -0.68 -17.79
CA THR A 41 2.75 -0.89 -16.34
C THR A 41 1.67 -1.85 -15.87
N GLU A 42 2.08 -2.96 -15.26
CA GLU A 42 1.19 -3.90 -14.59
C GLU A 42 1.05 -3.52 -13.11
N ILE A 43 -0.20 -3.43 -12.63
CA ILE A 43 -0.51 -3.18 -11.22
C ILE A 43 -1.50 -4.24 -10.77
N THR A 44 -1.12 -4.98 -9.74
CA THR A 44 -2.00 -5.96 -9.11
C THR A 44 -2.89 -5.29 -8.06
N LEU A 45 -4.10 -5.81 -7.89
CA LEU A 45 -5.02 -5.36 -6.83
C LEU A 45 -4.35 -5.45 -5.45
N GLY A 46 -4.43 -4.38 -4.66
CA GLY A 46 -3.85 -4.31 -3.32
C GLY A 46 -2.36 -3.95 -3.29
N ALA A 47 -1.73 -3.70 -4.44
CA ALA A 47 -0.34 -3.27 -4.51
C ALA A 47 -0.15 -1.84 -3.95
N PHE A 48 1.00 -1.60 -3.34
CA PHE A 48 1.47 -0.27 -3.02
C PHE A 48 1.90 0.44 -4.30
N CYS A 49 1.42 1.66 -4.48
CA CYS A 49 1.72 2.47 -5.66
C CYS A 49 2.44 3.75 -5.27
N TYR A 50 3.36 4.21 -6.11
CA TYR A 50 3.91 5.56 -6.08
C TYR A 50 3.49 6.35 -7.32
N LEU A 51 3.49 7.67 -7.22
CA LEU A 51 3.27 8.59 -8.33
C LEU A 51 4.63 9.00 -8.91
N GLU A 52 4.87 8.66 -10.18
CA GLU A 52 6.03 9.11 -10.94
C GLU A 52 5.60 10.21 -11.90
N THR A 53 5.84 11.47 -11.53
CA THR A 53 5.45 12.66 -12.33
C THR A 53 3.94 12.76 -12.58
N ASP A 54 3.40 11.96 -13.48
CA ASP A 54 2.01 11.94 -13.91
C ASP A 54 1.36 10.55 -13.83
N ASP A 55 2.09 9.44 -13.75
CA ASP A 55 1.53 8.09 -13.74
C ASP A 55 1.82 7.31 -12.44
N VAL A 56 0.91 6.41 -12.04
CA VAL A 56 1.13 5.53 -10.89
C VAL A 56 1.80 4.24 -11.28
N ARG A 57 2.75 3.81 -10.45
CA ARG A 57 3.61 2.64 -10.66
C ARG A 57 3.69 1.79 -9.39
N PRO A 58 3.87 0.46 -9.52
CA PRO A 58 4.00 -0.42 -8.35
C PRO A 58 5.31 -0.15 -7.59
N ALA A 59 5.33 -0.35 -6.27
CA ALA A 59 6.51 -0.11 -5.43
C ALA A 59 7.77 -0.83 -5.93
N SER A 60 7.60 -2.03 -6.50
CA SER A 60 8.66 -2.88 -7.05
C SER A 60 9.43 -2.27 -8.22
N THR A 61 8.88 -1.25 -8.90
CA THR A 61 9.60 -0.55 -9.99
C THR A 61 10.37 0.68 -9.53
N LEU A 62 10.29 1.04 -8.24
CA LEU A 62 11.08 2.16 -7.71
C LEU A 62 12.58 1.86 -7.82
N PHE A 63 13.34 2.83 -8.32
CA PHE A 63 14.80 2.69 -8.45
C PHE A 63 15.48 2.53 -7.09
N ASP A 64 16.40 1.56 -7.00
CA ASP A 64 17.17 1.29 -5.79
C ASP A 64 18.12 2.46 -5.45
N GLN A 65 17.97 2.99 -4.24
CA GLN A 65 18.75 4.06 -3.65
C GLN A 65 19.98 3.54 -2.87
N GLY A 66 20.26 2.23 -2.96
CA GLY A 66 21.42 1.57 -2.37
C GLY A 66 21.22 1.10 -0.92
N SER A 67 20.02 1.28 -0.35
CA SER A 67 19.63 0.67 0.92
C SER A 67 18.11 0.72 1.13
N LEU A 68 17.58 -0.27 1.86
CA LEU A 68 16.17 -0.31 2.27
C LEU A 68 15.69 1.00 2.91
N SER A 69 16.48 1.59 3.81
CA SER A 69 16.09 2.83 4.50
C SER A 69 15.92 4.00 3.53
N LEU A 70 16.80 4.10 2.53
CA LEU A 70 16.69 5.13 1.49
C LEU A 70 15.53 4.82 0.53
N ASN A 71 15.34 3.55 0.16
CA ASN A 71 14.21 3.11 -0.66
C ASN A 71 12.87 3.44 0.00
N GLN A 72 12.74 3.18 1.30
CA GLN A 72 11.55 3.54 2.08
C GLN A 72 11.31 5.04 2.14
N GLN A 73 12.36 5.85 2.31
CA GLN A 73 12.25 7.31 2.37
C GLN A 73 11.83 7.90 1.02
N SER A 74 12.46 7.42 -0.06
CA SER A 74 12.09 7.83 -1.43
C SER A 74 10.67 7.40 -1.73
N PHE A 75 10.32 6.13 -1.50
CA PHE A 75 8.97 5.62 -1.71
C PHE A 75 7.92 6.39 -0.91
N ARG A 76 8.18 6.65 0.38
CA ARG A 76 7.27 7.42 1.23
C ARG A 76 6.98 8.81 0.70
N SER A 77 7.95 9.45 0.05
CA SER A 77 7.83 10.80 -0.48
C SER A 77 6.99 10.86 -1.76
N VAL A 78 6.79 9.72 -2.43
CA VAL A 78 5.97 9.61 -3.65
C VAL A 78 4.83 8.61 -3.51
N PHE A 79 4.57 8.11 -2.31
CA PHE A 79 3.54 7.10 -2.06
C PHE A 79 2.16 7.65 -2.44
N ALA A 80 1.54 7.02 -3.44
CA ALA A 80 0.24 7.38 -4.00
C ALA A 80 -0.91 6.70 -3.24
N GLY A 81 -0.68 5.47 -2.75
CA GLY A 81 -1.67 4.72 -1.98
C GLY A 81 -1.65 3.23 -2.28
N VAL A 82 -2.78 2.58 -2.04
CA VAL A 82 -3.00 1.14 -2.30
C VAL A 82 -3.96 0.97 -3.48
N ALA A 83 -3.61 0.12 -4.45
CA ALA A 83 -4.44 -0.13 -5.63
C ALA A 83 -5.77 -0.80 -5.26
N LEU A 84 -6.89 -0.19 -5.66
CA LEU A 84 -8.24 -0.75 -5.55
C LEU A 84 -8.71 -1.42 -6.84
N GLN A 85 -7.96 -1.26 -7.92
CA GLN A 85 -8.19 -1.88 -9.22
C GLN A 85 -6.85 -2.35 -9.80
N ALA A 86 -6.88 -3.47 -10.52
CA ALA A 86 -5.72 -3.96 -11.24
C ALA A 86 -5.61 -3.28 -12.61
N SER A 87 -4.39 -3.07 -13.08
CA SER A 87 -4.07 -2.68 -14.46
C SER A 87 -3.24 -3.80 -15.09
N ALA A 88 -3.70 -4.33 -16.23
CA ALA A 88 -2.95 -5.32 -16.98
C ALA A 88 -2.00 -4.64 -17.96
N SER A 89 -0.85 -5.25 -18.22
CA SER A 89 0.04 -4.78 -19.28
C SER A 89 -0.71 -4.72 -20.62
N GLY A 90 -0.50 -3.63 -21.36
CA GLY A 90 -1.21 -3.25 -22.58
C GLY A 90 -2.53 -2.49 -22.34
N SER A 91 -3.02 -2.34 -21.11
CA SER A 91 -4.31 -1.72 -20.77
C SER A 91 -4.15 -0.44 -19.94
N GLY A 92 -3.48 0.55 -20.52
CA GLY A 92 -3.35 1.87 -19.87
C GLY A 92 -4.71 2.53 -19.61
N GLY A 93 -4.72 3.47 -18.67
CA GLY A 93 -5.94 4.17 -18.24
C GLY A 93 -5.93 4.48 -16.75
N ASP A 94 -7.04 5.00 -16.24
CA ASP A 94 -7.13 5.37 -14.84
C ASP A 94 -7.52 4.17 -13.97
N ILE A 95 -6.83 3.99 -12.84
CA ILE A 95 -7.20 3.04 -11.80
C ILE A 95 -7.56 3.76 -10.49
N ALA A 96 -8.47 3.17 -9.72
CA ALA A 96 -8.78 3.64 -8.39
C ALA A 96 -7.65 3.31 -7.39
N ILE A 97 -7.16 4.32 -6.70
CA ILE A 97 -6.16 4.23 -5.63
C ILE A 97 -6.79 4.71 -4.31
N ALA A 98 -6.65 3.91 -3.26
CA ALA A 98 -6.98 4.32 -1.89
C ALA A 98 -5.82 5.14 -1.30
N THR A 99 -6.08 6.40 -0.97
CA THR A 99 -5.06 7.37 -0.52
C THR A 99 -4.85 7.35 0.98
N ARG A 100 -5.75 6.74 1.75
CA ARG A 100 -5.62 6.53 3.19
C ARG A 100 -6.46 5.34 3.64
N GLY A 101 -6.49 5.09 4.96
CA GLY A 101 -7.43 4.17 5.59
C GLY A 101 -6.76 2.92 6.16
N PRO A 102 -7.56 2.06 6.81
CA PRO A 102 -7.06 0.87 7.47
C PRO A 102 -6.97 -0.30 6.48
N PHE A 103 -5.79 -0.90 6.37
CA PHE A 103 -5.51 -2.07 5.54
C PHE A 103 -4.99 -3.23 6.37
N LEU A 104 -5.42 -4.44 6.01
CA LEU A 104 -4.78 -5.67 6.45
C LEU A 104 -3.51 -5.85 5.64
N LEU A 105 -2.36 -5.95 6.28
CA LEU A 105 -1.06 -6.06 5.61
C LEU A 105 -0.30 -7.27 6.14
N THR A 106 0.51 -7.86 5.28
CA THR A 106 1.46 -8.89 5.69
C THR A 106 2.70 -8.22 6.28
N LEU A 107 3.02 -8.56 7.52
CA LEU A 107 4.25 -8.20 8.21
C LEU A 107 5.30 -9.25 7.89
N ARG A 108 6.25 -8.89 7.02
CA ARG A 108 7.31 -9.81 6.55
C ARG A 108 8.17 -10.34 7.69
N SER A 109 8.53 -9.46 8.63
CA SER A 109 9.37 -9.81 9.76
C SER A 109 9.28 -8.76 10.87
N GLY A 110 9.83 -9.11 12.04
CA GLY A 110 9.85 -8.24 13.21
C GLY A 110 8.58 -8.35 14.05
N SER A 111 8.42 -7.40 14.97
CA SER A 111 7.25 -7.31 15.85
C SER A 111 6.78 -5.87 15.92
N VAL A 112 5.48 -5.69 16.08
CA VAL A 112 4.85 -4.36 16.14
C VAL A 112 3.92 -4.27 17.33
N ASN A 113 3.69 -3.04 17.78
CA ASN A 113 2.64 -2.71 18.73
C ASN A 113 1.70 -1.68 18.08
N PRO A 114 0.48 -1.48 18.62
CA PRO A 114 -0.33 -0.34 18.24
C PRO A 114 0.46 0.98 18.33
N GLY A 115 0.41 1.78 17.27
CA GLY A 115 1.16 3.02 17.10
C GLY A 115 2.56 2.85 16.46
N SER A 116 3.11 1.64 16.36
CA SER A 116 4.37 1.38 15.65
C SER A 116 4.29 1.85 14.20
N PHE A 117 5.38 2.39 13.68
CA PHE A 117 5.48 2.73 12.27
C PHE A 117 5.78 1.50 11.43
N VAL A 118 5.17 1.45 10.25
CA VAL A 118 5.43 0.44 9.22
C VAL A 118 5.76 1.10 7.90
N GLY A 119 6.68 0.49 7.15
CA GLY A 119 7.08 0.91 5.81
C GLY A 119 7.14 -0.27 4.86
N ALA A 120 7.22 0.01 3.55
CA ALA A 120 7.45 -1.03 2.54
C ALA A 120 8.74 -1.80 2.84
N CYS A 121 8.80 -3.06 2.45
CA CYS A 121 9.97 -3.92 2.66
C CYS A 121 10.55 -4.42 1.35
N GLU A 122 11.84 -4.74 1.31
CA GLU A 122 12.49 -5.34 0.15
C GLU A 122 12.09 -6.80 -0.03
N ASP A 123 11.84 -7.23 -1.27
CA ASP A 123 11.41 -8.58 -1.69
C ASP A 123 12.40 -9.74 -1.44
N GLY A 124 13.48 -9.48 -0.72
CA GLY A 124 14.62 -10.38 -0.55
C GLY A 124 15.85 -9.97 -1.39
N GLY A 125 15.69 -9.01 -2.31
CA GLY A 125 16.75 -8.32 -3.02
C GLY A 125 16.84 -6.84 -2.64
N THR A 126 16.98 -5.98 -3.64
CA THR A 126 17.07 -4.51 -3.47
C THR A 126 15.80 -3.78 -3.90
N THR A 127 14.84 -4.49 -4.48
CA THR A 127 13.54 -3.97 -4.92
C THR A 127 12.54 -4.01 -3.79
N LEU A 128 11.72 -2.96 -3.69
CA LEU A 128 10.60 -2.96 -2.74
C LEU A 128 9.55 -4.00 -3.16
N ASN A 129 8.88 -4.56 -2.17
CA ASN A 129 7.75 -5.45 -2.36
C ASN A 129 6.45 -4.65 -2.40
N ASP A 130 5.54 -5.10 -3.26
CA ASP A 130 4.28 -4.40 -3.52
C ASP A 130 3.22 -4.58 -2.43
N PHE A 131 3.37 -5.52 -1.50
CA PHE A 131 2.27 -5.90 -0.58
C PHE A 131 2.66 -5.98 0.89
N GLU A 132 3.94 -6.15 1.17
CA GLU A 132 4.42 -6.48 2.50
C GLU A 132 5.08 -5.29 3.18
N VAL A 133 4.96 -5.25 4.51
CA VAL A 133 5.56 -4.21 5.35
C VAL A 133 6.52 -4.78 6.39
N VAL A 134 7.38 -3.91 6.88
CA VAL A 134 8.26 -4.14 8.05
C VAL A 134 8.16 -2.97 9.03
N PRO A 135 8.51 -3.17 10.31
CA PRO A 135 8.61 -2.07 11.27
C PRO A 135 9.72 -1.11 10.86
N VAL A 136 9.50 0.18 11.02
CA VAL A 136 10.50 1.22 10.73
C VAL A 136 10.71 2.15 11.92
N GLY A 137 11.91 2.73 12.03
CA GLY A 137 12.32 3.53 13.18
C GLY A 137 11.77 4.96 13.22
N GLY A 138 11.26 5.49 12.10
CA GLY A 138 10.87 6.90 12.01
C GLY A 138 9.86 7.22 10.92
N VAL A 139 9.25 8.39 11.05
CA VAL A 139 8.20 8.91 10.15
C VAL A 139 8.65 9.04 8.69
N SER A 140 9.94 9.28 8.46
CA SER A 140 10.51 9.46 7.12
C SER A 140 10.42 8.20 6.27
N SER A 141 10.40 7.02 6.90
CA SER A 141 10.31 5.72 6.23
C SER A 141 8.91 5.09 6.37
N ALA A 142 7.97 5.76 7.05
CA ALA A 142 6.70 5.18 7.47
C ALA A 142 5.56 5.49 6.50
N LEU A 143 4.98 4.46 5.90
CA LEU A 143 3.74 4.55 5.13
C LEU A 143 2.51 4.78 6.02
N GLY A 144 2.61 4.35 7.29
CA GLY A 144 1.49 4.40 8.21
C GLY A 144 1.83 3.94 9.62
N ARG A 145 0.78 3.72 10.41
CA ARG A 145 0.87 3.22 11.78
C ARG A 145 0.01 1.99 11.98
N VAL A 146 0.54 1.05 12.75
CA VAL A 146 -0.19 -0.14 13.17
C VAL A 146 -1.33 0.28 14.11
N LEU A 147 -2.55 -0.14 13.77
CA LEU A 147 -3.72 -0.03 14.63
C LEU A 147 -3.80 -1.24 15.56
N ARG A 148 -3.48 -2.42 15.03
CA ARG A 148 -3.56 -3.69 15.77
C ARG A 148 -2.67 -4.76 15.14
N ASP A 149 -1.97 -5.52 15.97
CA ASP A 149 -1.36 -6.80 15.57
C ASP A 149 -2.44 -7.89 15.63
N LEU A 150 -2.60 -8.64 14.54
CA LEU A 150 -3.59 -9.71 14.42
C LEU A 150 -2.95 -11.11 14.58
N GLY A 151 -1.63 -11.19 14.73
CA GLY A 151 -0.89 -12.47 14.79
C GLY A 151 -0.61 -13.04 13.39
N ASP A 152 0.14 -14.14 13.36
CA ASP A 152 0.47 -14.90 12.14
C ASP A 152 1.07 -14.06 10.99
N GLY A 153 1.80 -12.99 11.34
CA GLY A 153 2.38 -12.07 10.36
C GLY A 153 1.35 -11.17 9.68
N THR A 154 0.16 -10.97 10.26
CA THR A 154 -0.86 -10.04 9.74
C THR A 154 -1.05 -8.87 10.69
N VAL A 155 -1.05 -7.65 10.14
CA VAL A 155 -1.26 -6.41 10.91
C VAL A 155 -2.35 -5.56 10.28
N LEU A 156 -3.15 -4.91 11.11
CA LEU A 156 -4.04 -3.84 10.67
C LEU A 156 -3.30 -2.52 10.82
N ALA A 157 -3.09 -1.78 9.72
CA ALA A 157 -2.40 -0.50 9.74
C ALA A 157 -3.19 0.58 9.00
N GLU A 158 -3.21 1.78 9.57
CA GLU A 158 -3.69 2.99 8.89
C GLU A 158 -2.56 3.51 8.01
N LEU A 159 -2.76 3.50 6.69
CA LEU A 159 -1.83 4.08 5.73
C LEU A 159 -2.30 5.47 5.30
N ALA A 160 -1.38 6.32 4.88
CA ALA A 160 -1.71 7.64 4.32
C ALA A 160 -0.71 8.04 3.22
N SER A 161 -1.24 8.54 2.11
CA SER A 161 -0.50 8.89 0.91
C SER A 161 -0.27 10.40 0.77
N LEU A 162 0.51 10.79 -0.23
CA LEU A 162 0.78 12.20 -0.55
C LEU A 162 -0.51 13.00 -0.79
N PHE A 163 -1.54 12.37 -1.36
CA PHE A 163 -2.83 13.03 -1.65
C PHE A 163 -3.62 13.40 -0.39
N TYR A 164 -3.28 12.83 0.77
CA TYR A 164 -3.91 13.13 2.05
C TYR A 164 -3.01 14.00 2.96
N GLY A 165 -2.11 14.79 2.37
CA GLY A 165 -1.23 15.71 3.09
C GLY A 165 0.16 15.14 3.42
N GLY A 166 0.57 14.06 2.74
CA GLY A 166 1.97 13.62 2.77
C GLY A 166 2.89 14.61 2.04
N VAL A 167 4.15 14.68 2.44
CA VAL A 167 5.16 15.51 1.76
C VAL A 167 5.51 14.86 0.42
N GLN A 168 5.31 15.59 -0.67
CA GLN A 168 5.85 15.22 -1.98
C GLN A 168 7.32 15.69 -2.06
N ALA A 169 8.24 14.79 -2.39
CA ALA A 169 9.60 15.21 -2.72
C ALA A 169 9.59 16.06 -3.99
N SER A 170 10.34 17.17 -4.00
CA SER A 170 10.53 17.96 -5.22
C SER A 170 11.27 17.12 -6.24
N ALA A 171 10.80 17.15 -7.49
CA ALA A 171 11.48 16.56 -8.65
C ALA A 171 12.88 17.16 -8.88
#